data_AF-A0A2V5WRA1-F1
#
_entry.id   AF-A0A2V5WRA1-F1
#
_cell.length_a   1.000
_cell.length_b   1.000
_cell.length_c   1.000
_cell.angle_alpha   90.00
_cell.angle_beta   90.00
_cell.angle_gamma   90.00
#
_symmetry.space_group_name_H-M   'P 1'
#
loop_
_entity.id
_entity.type
_entity.pdbx_description
1 polymer ?
#
loop_
_entity_poly.entity_id
_entity_poly.type
_entity_poly.pdbx_seq_one_letter_code
_entity_poly.pdbx_strand_id
1 'polypeptide(L)'
;MNKIIRLVIVVDAVCWFAFLTRAETEGTAIECLKAATFLAPIDSSAHRKYAPDREVDALHLALDVTPDFKLRTVEGKAIIRFKPIARPVEELKLDAVDLEVHSVTATEKIQTYQVTDEKVIVTFAEPIPPDKEAEVTIAYHAEPKQGLYFRTPEMGYQEGDTHLFTQGEEIEARHWYPCFDSPNEKFTSEITCRVS
;
A
#
# COMPACT_ATOMS: atom_id res chain seq x y z
N MET A 1 -78.27 70.84 -17.63
CA MET A 1 -78.62 71.67 -16.46
C MET A 1 -79.18 70.75 -15.39
N ASN A 2 -78.45 70.60 -14.26
CA ASN A 2 -78.83 69.87 -13.03
C ASN A 2 -79.19 68.38 -13.16
N LYS A 3 -79.02 67.52 -12.16
CA LYS A 3 -78.27 67.40 -10.90
C LYS A 3 -78.43 65.91 -10.55
N ILE A 4 -77.37 65.22 -10.12
CA ILE A 4 -77.17 64.69 -8.75
C ILE A 4 -78.34 63.84 -8.21
N ILE A 5 -78.03 62.66 -7.62
CA ILE A 5 -78.33 62.27 -6.20
C ILE A 5 -78.64 60.76 -6.00
N ARG A 6 -77.89 60.17 -5.05
CA ARG A 6 -78.12 59.03 -4.10
C ARG A 6 -78.21 57.60 -4.63
N LEU A 7 -77.37 56.66 -4.15
CA LEU A 7 -77.21 56.03 -2.81
C LEU A 7 -78.30 54.98 -2.53
N VAL A 8 -77.88 53.72 -2.28
CA VAL A 8 -78.28 52.82 -1.16
C VAL A 8 -78.16 51.30 -1.53
N ILE A 9 -77.25 50.61 -0.81
CA ILE A 9 -77.32 49.27 -0.13
C ILE A 9 -77.57 47.98 -0.96
N VAL A 10 -76.56 47.09 -1.13
CA VAL A 10 -76.13 45.85 -0.40
C VAL A 10 -76.62 44.54 -1.08
N VAL A 11 -75.69 43.57 -1.18
CA VAL A 11 -75.84 42.10 -1.06
C VAL A 11 -75.45 41.27 -2.31
N ASP A 12 -74.44 40.41 -2.08
CA ASP A 12 -74.13 39.09 -2.65
C ASP A 12 -73.50 38.85 -4.04
N ALA A 13 -72.45 38.01 -3.94
CA ALA A 13 -72.16 36.82 -4.74
C ALA A 13 -71.00 36.86 -5.76
N VAL A 14 -69.88 36.27 -5.31
CA VAL A 14 -69.17 35.14 -5.95
C VAL A 14 -68.15 35.43 -7.08
N CYS A 15 -66.96 34.81 -6.91
CA CYS A 15 -65.91 34.49 -7.90
C CYS A 15 -65.07 35.67 -8.45
N TRP A 16 -63.74 35.65 -8.56
CA TRP A 16 -62.73 34.59 -8.60
C TRP A 16 -61.40 35.17 -8.05
N PHE A 17 -60.72 34.45 -7.15
CA PHE A 17 -59.29 34.64 -6.93
C PHE A 17 -58.53 33.95 -8.07
N ALA A 18 -58.01 34.74 -9.01
CA ALA A 18 -57.12 34.25 -10.05
C ALA A 18 -55.68 34.17 -9.52
N PHE A 19 -55.12 32.96 -9.60
CA PHE A 19 -53.72 32.61 -9.86
C PHE A 19 -52.59 33.32 -9.10
N LEU A 20 -51.81 32.52 -8.36
CA LEU A 20 -50.39 32.31 -8.69
C LEU A 20 -49.90 31.00 -8.03
N THR A 21 -50.09 29.87 -8.68
CA THR A 21 -49.39 28.63 -8.32
C THR A 21 -47.97 28.71 -8.86
N ARG A 22 -47.02 28.97 -7.96
CA ARG A 22 -45.58 28.85 -8.21
C ARG A 22 -45.28 27.36 -8.41
N ALA A 23 -44.92 26.95 -9.62
CA ALA A 23 -44.39 25.62 -9.87
C ALA A 23 -42.99 25.53 -9.25
N GLU A 24 -42.84 24.75 -8.19
CA GLU A 24 -41.52 24.33 -7.69
C GLU A 24 -40.99 23.27 -8.65
N THR A 25 -40.04 23.66 -9.50
CA THR A 25 -39.20 22.70 -10.22
C THR A 25 -38.28 22.02 -9.20
N GLU A 26 -38.69 20.84 -8.72
CA GLU A 26 -37.78 19.88 -8.11
C GLU A 26 -36.82 19.38 -9.20
N GLY A 27 -35.71 20.10 -9.37
CA GLY A 27 -34.56 19.59 -10.09
C GLY A 27 -33.93 18.48 -9.25
N THR A 28 -34.31 17.23 -9.53
CA THR A 28 -33.59 16.06 -9.02
C THR A 28 -32.19 16.07 -9.62
N ALA A 29 -31.23 16.63 -8.88
CA ALA A 29 -29.83 16.46 -9.20
C ALA A 29 -29.50 14.97 -9.06
N ILE A 30 -29.16 14.33 -10.18
CA ILE A 30 -28.58 12.98 -10.15
C ILE A 30 -27.15 13.15 -9.63
N GLU A 31 -26.99 13.17 -8.30
CA GLU A 31 -25.67 13.07 -7.70
C GLU A 31 -25.21 11.63 -7.79
N CYS A 32 -24.16 11.41 -8.58
CA CYS A 32 -23.49 10.12 -8.65
C CYS A 32 -22.80 9.85 -7.30
N LEU A 33 -23.46 9.08 -6.41
CA LEU A 33 -22.90 8.66 -5.12
C LEU A 33 -21.51 8.01 -5.23
N LYS A 34 -21.17 7.42 -6.40
CA LYS A 34 -19.84 6.86 -6.67
C LYS A 34 -18.73 7.92 -6.84
N ALA A 35 -19.07 9.18 -7.11
CA ALA A 35 -18.08 10.26 -7.22
C ALA A 35 -17.61 10.74 -5.83
N ALA A 36 -18.42 10.60 -4.78
CA ALA A 36 -18.07 11.03 -3.43
C ALA A 36 -16.86 10.26 -2.85
N THR A 37 -16.68 9.00 -3.23
CA THR A 37 -15.53 8.19 -2.81
C THR A 37 -14.22 8.60 -3.50
N PHE A 38 -14.27 9.41 -4.56
CA PHE A 38 -13.06 9.89 -5.24
C PHE A 38 -12.21 10.80 -4.34
N LEU A 39 -12.87 11.56 -3.45
CA LEU A 39 -12.24 12.47 -2.48
C LEU A 39 -12.17 11.89 -1.07
N ALA A 40 -12.36 10.57 -0.93
CA ALA A 40 -12.31 9.92 0.36
C ALA A 40 -10.93 10.13 1.01
N PRO A 41 -10.87 10.58 2.29
CA PRO A 41 -9.61 10.73 3.01
C PRO A 41 -8.79 9.44 2.97
N ILE A 42 -7.45 9.56 2.91
CA ILE A 42 -6.51 8.43 2.78
C ILE A 42 -6.79 7.35 3.85
N ASP A 43 -7.13 7.77 5.07
CA ASP A 43 -7.37 6.87 6.21
C ASP A 43 -8.80 6.28 6.25
N SER A 44 -9.67 6.62 5.29
CA SER A 44 -11.03 6.09 5.26
C SER A 44 -11.08 4.73 4.53
N SER A 45 -12.00 3.86 4.95
CA SER A 45 -12.28 2.59 4.24
C SER A 45 -12.78 2.79 2.81
N ALA A 46 -13.25 4.00 2.48
CA ALA A 46 -13.68 4.37 1.14
C ALA A 46 -12.52 4.80 0.22
N HIS A 47 -11.31 4.95 0.77
CA HIS A 47 -10.12 5.27 -0.01
C HIS A 47 -9.71 4.08 -0.88
N ARG A 48 -9.50 4.34 -2.16
CA ARG A 48 -9.07 3.32 -3.10
C ARG A 48 -7.59 3.02 -2.86
N LYS A 49 -7.29 1.81 -2.44
CA LYS A 49 -5.92 1.30 -2.33
C LYS A 49 -5.46 0.81 -3.69
N TYR A 50 -4.63 1.62 -4.35
CA TYR A 50 -3.97 1.24 -5.59
C TYR A 50 -2.61 0.64 -5.28
N ALA A 51 -2.18 -0.30 -6.13
CA ALA A 51 -0.83 -0.80 -6.04
C ALA A 51 0.18 0.32 -6.36
N PRO A 52 1.37 0.33 -5.73
CA PRO A 52 2.41 1.28 -6.04
C PRO A 52 2.85 1.21 -7.50
N ASP A 53 3.36 2.34 -8.00
CA ASP A 53 4.02 2.39 -9.30
C ASP A 53 5.26 1.49 -9.29
N ARG A 54 5.45 0.73 -10.37
CA ARG A 54 6.61 -0.15 -10.56
C ARG A 54 7.67 0.60 -11.33
N GLU A 55 8.75 0.98 -10.65
CA GLU A 55 9.93 1.61 -11.29
C GLU A 55 10.88 0.57 -11.91
N VAL A 56 10.95 -0.60 -11.26
CA VAL A 56 11.75 -1.76 -11.67
C VAL A 56 10.87 -3.00 -11.80
N ASP A 57 11.33 -3.95 -12.59
CA ASP A 57 10.80 -5.30 -12.72
C ASP A 57 11.68 -6.23 -11.89
N ALA A 58 11.12 -6.87 -10.86
CA ALA A 58 11.83 -7.85 -10.07
C ALA A 58 11.89 -9.17 -10.85
N LEU A 59 13.08 -9.69 -11.09
CA LEU A 59 13.27 -10.87 -11.93
C LEU A 59 13.42 -12.14 -11.08
N HIS A 60 14.25 -12.06 -10.04
CA HIS A 60 14.57 -13.19 -9.18
C HIS A 60 14.91 -12.76 -7.76
N LEU A 61 14.49 -13.55 -6.78
CA LEU A 61 14.86 -13.42 -5.38
C LEU A 61 15.52 -14.73 -4.91
N ALA A 62 16.79 -14.67 -4.51
CA ALA A 62 17.44 -15.76 -3.80
C ALA A 62 17.59 -15.40 -2.31
N LEU A 63 16.98 -16.21 -1.44
CA LEU A 63 17.09 -16.09 0.00
C LEU A 63 17.97 -17.21 0.56
N ASP A 64 19.00 -16.83 1.33
CA ASP A 64 19.77 -17.75 2.15
C ASP A 64 19.54 -17.39 3.62
N VAL A 65 18.85 -18.26 4.36
CA VAL A 65 18.37 -17.96 5.71
C VAL A 65 18.76 -19.04 6.71
N THR A 66 19.11 -18.61 7.92
CA THR A 66 19.48 -19.47 9.04
C THR A 66 18.67 -19.04 10.28
N PRO A 67 17.56 -19.74 10.59
CA PRO A 67 16.78 -19.45 11.78
C PRO A 67 17.48 -19.92 13.08
N ASP A 68 17.45 -19.09 14.12
CA ASP A 68 17.80 -19.46 15.49
C ASP A 68 16.52 -19.64 16.30
N PHE A 69 16.18 -20.89 16.65
CA PHE A 69 14.96 -21.19 17.41
C PHE A 69 15.03 -20.72 18.87
N LYS A 70 16.22 -20.61 19.47
CA LYS A 70 16.37 -20.18 20.87
C LYS A 70 16.18 -18.68 20.99
N LEU A 71 16.81 -17.93 20.09
CA LEU A 71 16.71 -16.47 20.05
C LEU A 71 15.44 -16.00 19.32
N ARG A 72 14.85 -16.86 18.49
CA ARG A 72 13.70 -16.56 17.62
C ARG A 72 14.03 -15.47 16.61
N THR A 73 15.23 -15.58 16.04
CA THR A 73 15.78 -14.65 15.07
C THR A 73 16.15 -15.36 13.78
N VAL A 74 16.39 -14.60 12.72
CA VAL A 74 16.82 -15.13 11.42
C VAL A 74 18.01 -14.31 10.93
N GLU A 75 19.12 -14.99 10.68
CA GLU A 75 20.21 -14.46 9.85
C GLU A 75 19.86 -14.68 8.38
N GLY A 76 19.99 -13.64 7.56
CA GLY A 76 19.54 -13.66 6.18
C GLY A 76 20.50 -13.02 5.20
N LYS A 77 20.53 -13.56 3.99
CA LYS A 77 21.10 -12.93 2.81
C LYS A 77 20.08 -12.95 1.69
N ALA A 78 19.63 -11.77 1.26
CA ALA A 78 18.71 -11.60 0.15
C ALA A 78 19.48 -11.09 -1.08
N ILE A 79 19.37 -11.81 -2.19
CA ILE A 79 19.90 -11.41 -3.49
C ILE A 79 18.71 -11.13 -4.40
N ILE A 80 18.60 -9.89 -4.87
CA ILE A 80 17.47 -9.43 -5.68
C ILE A 80 18.01 -9.01 -7.04
N ARG A 81 17.60 -9.73 -8.08
CA ARG A 81 17.83 -9.37 -9.48
C ARG A 81 16.65 -8.59 -10.00
N PHE A 82 16.92 -7.45 -10.64
CA PHE A 82 15.90 -6.57 -11.16
C PHE A 82 16.39 -5.85 -12.42
N LYS A 83 15.47 -5.18 -13.11
CA LYS A 83 15.81 -4.23 -14.18
C LYS A 83 14.86 -3.03 -14.19
N PRO A 84 15.31 -1.81 -14.50
CA PRO A 84 14.41 -0.67 -14.65
C PRO A 84 13.46 -0.84 -15.84
N ILE A 85 12.20 -0.43 -15.68
CA ILE A 85 11.14 -0.65 -16.68
C ILE A 85 11.17 0.42 -17.78
N ALA A 86 10.90 1.68 -17.41
CA ALA A 86 10.65 2.74 -18.39
C ALA A 86 11.62 3.92 -18.28
N ARG A 87 12.18 4.16 -17.09
CA ARG A 87 13.09 5.28 -16.81
C ARG A 87 14.34 4.76 -16.14
N PRO A 88 15.47 5.49 -16.25
CA PRO A 88 16.62 5.19 -15.44
C PRO A 88 16.27 5.26 -13.95
N VAL A 89 16.81 4.34 -13.16
CA VAL A 89 16.56 4.24 -11.71
C VAL A 89 17.80 4.65 -10.95
N GLU A 90 17.65 5.67 -10.10
CA GLU A 90 18.69 6.18 -9.21
C GLU A 90 18.67 5.48 -7.86
N GLU A 91 17.49 5.03 -7.42
CA GLU A 91 17.26 4.42 -6.12
C GLU A 91 16.46 3.12 -6.22
N LEU A 92 16.95 2.05 -5.60
CA LEU A 92 16.17 0.84 -5.34
C LEU A 92 15.56 0.93 -3.95
N LYS A 93 14.24 0.80 -3.83
CA LYS A 93 13.51 0.85 -2.55
C LYS A 93 12.88 -0.50 -2.26
N LEU A 94 13.27 -1.10 -1.15
CA LEU A 94 12.79 -2.41 -0.71
C LEU A 94 12.06 -2.24 0.63
N ASP A 95 10.90 -2.87 0.79
CA ASP A 95 10.21 -3.00 2.06
C ASP A 95 11.01 -3.91 2.99
N ALA A 96 11.31 -3.42 4.19
CA ALA A 96 12.17 -4.04 5.17
C ALA A 96 11.87 -3.45 6.55
N VAL A 97 10.94 -4.08 7.29
CA VAL A 97 10.50 -3.60 8.60
C VAL A 97 11.31 -4.25 9.71
N ASP A 98 11.86 -3.43 10.61
CA ASP A 98 12.66 -3.87 11.77
C ASP A 98 13.83 -4.82 11.39
N LEU A 99 14.45 -4.63 10.21
CA LEU A 99 15.62 -5.41 9.79
C LEU A 99 16.93 -4.72 10.18
N GLU A 100 17.81 -5.45 10.85
CA GLU A 100 19.18 -5.00 11.11
C GLU A 100 20.06 -5.33 9.90
N VAL A 101 20.38 -4.33 9.08
CA VAL A 101 21.20 -4.54 7.87
C VAL A 101 22.69 -4.45 8.19
N HIS A 102 23.42 -5.52 7.92
CA HIS A 102 24.87 -5.60 8.12
C HIS A 102 25.66 -5.11 6.90
N SER A 103 25.22 -5.42 5.69
CA SER A 103 25.87 -4.96 4.47
C SER A 103 24.95 -4.94 3.27
N VAL A 104 25.23 -4.02 2.34
CA VAL A 104 24.59 -3.93 1.03
C VAL A 104 25.68 -3.88 -0.03
N THR A 105 25.58 -4.77 -1.02
CA THR A 105 26.47 -4.80 -2.20
C THR A 105 25.63 -4.91 -3.46
N ALA A 106 26.18 -4.49 -4.61
CA ALA A 106 25.47 -4.55 -5.88
C ALA A 106 26.44 -4.74 -7.04
N THR A 107 25.92 -5.19 -8.19
CA THR A 107 26.66 -5.21 -9.46
C THR A 107 26.98 -3.80 -9.95
N GLU A 108 26.07 -2.86 -9.71
CA GLU A 108 26.24 -1.44 -10.02
C GLU A 108 26.87 -0.71 -8.83
N LYS A 109 27.65 0.34 -9.10
CA LYS A 109 28.34 1.08 -8.04
C LYS A 109 27.32 1.78 -7.14
N ILE A 110 27.32 1.44 -5.86
CA ILE A 110 26.51 2.10 -4.83
C ILE A 110 27.16 3.43 -4.44
N GLN A 111 26.37 4.50 -4.40
CA GLN A 111 26.76 5.79 -3.83
C GLN A 111 26.61 5.79 -2.31
N THR A 112 25.44 5.32 -1.83
CA THR A 112 25.10 5.16 -0.42
C THR A 112 23.90 4.24 -0.28
N TYR A 113 23.62 3.77 0.93
CA TYR A 113 22.33 3.17 1.27
C TYR A 113 21.80 3.75 2.57
N GLN A 114 20.49 3.67 2.76
CA GLN A 114 19.79 4.10 3.95
C GLN A 114 18.91 2.94 4.44
N VAL A 115 18.86 2.78 5.76
CA VAL A 115 18.00 1.80 6.43
C VAL A 115 17.08 2.62 7.32
N THR A 116 15.79 2.58 7.04
CA THR A 116 14.75 3.19 7.85
C THR A 116 13.99 2.09 8.61
N ASP A 117 13.04 2.49 9.44
CA ASP A 117 12.19 1.54 10.18
C ASP A 117 11.34 0.65 9.25
N GLU A 118 11.15 1.04 7.99
CA GLU A 118 10.27 0.35 7.03
C GLU A 118 10.94 -0.08 5.73
N LYS A 119 12.11 0.47 5.39
CA LYS A 119 12.72 0.30 4.06
C LYS A 119 14.24 0.26 4.08
N VAL A 120 14.78 -0.46 3.10
CA VAL A 120 16.16 -0.30 2.64
C VAL A 120 16.14 0.45 1.32
N ILE A 121 16.86 1.57 1.26
CA ILE A 121 16.97 2.43 0.07
C ILE A 121 18.42 2.41 -0.40
N VAL A 122 18.67 1.92 -1.61
CA VAL A 122 20.00 1.83 -2.21
C VAL A 122 20.11 2.89 -3.31
N THR A 123 20.98 3.87 -3.13
CA THR A 123 21.24 4.92 -4.13
C THR A 123 22.47 4.54 -4.95
N PHE A 124 22.32 4.48 -6.28
CA PHE A 124 23.40 4.16 -7.19
C PHE A 124 24.21 5.41 -7.56
N ALA A 125 25.51 5.24 -7.83
CA ALA A 125 26.39 6.33 -8.25
C ALA A 125 26.06 6.84 -9.66
N GLU A 126 25.53 5.97 -10.51
CA GLU A 126 25.00 6.31 -11.82
C GLU A 126 23.60 5.69 -11.96
N PRO A 127 22.64 6.40 -12.57
CA PRO A 127 21.30 5.85 -12.81
C PRO A 127 21.39 4.59 -13.68
N ILE A 128 20.72 3.52 -13.27
CA ILE A 128 20.67 2.26 -14.04
C ILE A 128 19.70 2.48 -15.21
N PRO A 129 20.11 2.33 -16.48
CA PRO A 129 19.22 2.56 -17.61
C PRO A 129 18.14 1.47 -17.75
N PRO A 130 17.02 1.76 -18.44
CA PRO A 130 15.98 0.78 -18.76
C PRO A 130 16.55 -0.50 -19.37
N ASP A 131 15.93 -1.64 -19.03
CA ASP A 131 16.27 -2.99 -19.47
C ASP A 131 17.66 -3.53 -19.08
N LYS A 132 18.51 -2.74 -18.41
CA LYS A 132 19.77 -3.24 -17.84
C LYS A 132 19.48 -4.02 -16.56
N GLU A 133 19.81 -5.30 -16.57
CA GLU A 133 19.76 -6.12 -15.35
C GLU A 133 20.82 -5.67 -14.34
N ALA A 134 20.42 -5.60 -13.09
CA ALA A 134 21.27 -5.35 -11.95
C ALA A 134 20.89 -6.29 -10.79
N GLU A 135 21.81 -6.44 -9.85
CA GLU A 135 21.62 -7.26 -8.67
C GLU A 135 22.05 -6.50 -7.42
N VAL A 136 21.27 -6.62 -6.35
CA VAL A 136 21.58 -6.13 -5.01
C VAL A 136 21.58 -7.31 -4.04
N THR A 137 22.64 -7.42 -3.24
CA THR A 137 22.78 -8.41 -2.16
C THR A 137 22.77 -7.69 -0.82
N ILE A 138 21.88 -8.11 0.08
CA ILE A 138 21.70 -7.55 1.42
C ILE A 138 21.92 -8.67 2.44
N ALA A 139 22.90 -8.50 3.32
CA ALA A 139 23.07 -9.34 4.52
C ALA A 139 22.45 -8.64 5.72
N TYR A 140 21.62 -9.35 6.47
CA TYR A 140 20.78 -8.78 7.51
C TYR A 140 20.46 -9.79 8.62
N HIS A 141 20.04 -9.26 9.76
CA HIS A 141 19.47 -9.97 10.89
C HIS A 141 18.03 -9.49 11.13
N ALA A 142 17.17 -10.39 11.58
CA ALA A 142 15.77 -10.09 11.88
C ALA A 142 15.31 -10.79 13.17
N GLU A 143 14.46 -10.11 13.95
CA GLU A 143 13.64 -10.69 15.02
C GLU A 143 12.15 -10.49 14.68
N PRO A 144 11.58 -11.30 13.76
CA PRO A 144 10.27 -11.01 13.19
C PRO A 144 9.15 -11.13 14.23
N LYS A 145 8.31 -10.10 14.31
CA LYS A 145 7.05 -10.15 15.09
C LYS A 145 5.86 -10.61 14.25
N GLN A 146 5.97 -10.50 12.93
CA GLN A 146 4.99 -10.88 11.93
C GLN A 146 5.71 -11.51 10.74
N GLY A 147 4.98 -12.13 9.81
CA GLY A 147 5.57 -12.73 8.60
C GLY A 147 6.19 -14.11 8.82
N LEU A 148 6.92 -14.29 9.92
CA LEU A 148 7.63 -15.51 10.28
C LEU A 148 7.49 -15.78 11.78
N TYR A 149 7.10 -17.00 12.14
CA TYR A 149 6.71 -17.36 13.49
C TYR A 149 7.42 -18.62 13.97
N PHE A 150 8.03 -18.51 15.15
CA PHE A 150 8.64 -19.62 15.86
C PHE A 150 7.64 -20.27 16.80
N ARG A 151 7.72 -21.61 16.91
CA ARG A 151 7.03 -22.38 17.93
C ARG A 151 8.04 -23.28 18.62
N THR A 152 8.29 -23.00 19.89
CA THR A 152 9.25 -23.74 20.73
C THR A 152 8.67 -24.06 22.10
N PRO A 153 9.22 -25.05 22.84
CA PRO A 153 8.78 -25.37 24.19
C PRO A 153 8.84 -24.20 25.18
N GLU A 154 9.83 -23.31 25.04
CA GLU A 154 9.97 -22.10 25.87
C GLU A 154 8.81 -21.11 25.70
N MET A 155 8.08 -21.21 24.58
CA MET A 155 6.86 -20.46 24.33
C MET A 155 5.60 -21.18 24.86
N GLY A 156 5.75 -22.31 25.54
CA GLY A 156 4.65 -23.10 26.11
C GLY A 156 4.08 -24.17 25.17
N TYR A 157 4.74 -24.46 24.05
CA TYR A 157 4.35 -25.54 23.14
C TYR A 157 4.86 -26.91 23.62
N GLN A 158 4.27 -27.99 23.11
CA GLN A 158 4.67 -29.35 23.45
C GLN A 158 6.10 -29.64 22.97
N GLU A 159 6.88 -30.34 23.78
CA GLU A 159 8.19 -30.86 23.37
C GLU A 159 8.04 -31.82 22.17
N GLY A 160 8.94 -31.69 21.19
CA GLY A 160 8.87 -32.43 19.92
C GLY A 160 8.12 -31.70 18.79
N ASP A 161 7.37 -30.63 19.09
CA ASP A 161 6.64 -29.82 18.10
C ASP A 161 7.38 -28.53 17.73
N THR A 162 8.71 -28.48 17.88
CA THR A 162 9.50 -27.31 17.47
C THR A 162 9.42 -27.12 15.96
N HIS A 163 8.87 -25.99 15.52
CA HIS A 163 8.79 -25.67 14.10
C HIS A 163 8.76 -24.17 13.84
N LEU A 164 8.96 -23.83 12.58
CA LEU A 164 8.91 -22.49 12.03
C LEU A 164 7.90 -22.48 10.90
N PHE A 165 7.09 -21.43 10.81
CA PHE A 165 6.19 -21.22 9.67
C PHE A 165 6.11 -19.73 9.32
N THR A 166 5.78 -19.46 8.06
CA THR A 166 5.62 -18.09 7.55
C THR A 166 4.16 -17.83 7.17
N GLN A 167 3.69 -16.61 7.39
CA GLN A 167 2.41 -16.13 6.86
C GLN A 167 2.67 -14.72 6.30
N GLY A 168 2.74 -14.62 4.96
CA GLY A 168 3.18 -13.40 4.27
C GLY A 168 2.04 -12.50 3.78
N GLU A 169 0.79 -12.96 3.83
CA GLU A 169 -0.37 -12.23 3.29
C GLU A 169 -0.92 -11.23 4.34
N GLU A 170 -1.29 -10.00 3.97
CA GLU A 170 -1.21 -9.42 2.62
C GLU A 170 0.14 -8.76 2.31
N ILE A 171 0.87 -8.31 3.33
CA ILE A 171 2.11 -7.53 3.24
C ILE A 171 3.03 -7.78 4.46
N GLU A 172 3.24 -9.05 4.80
CA GLU A 172 3.94 -9.44 6.03
C GLU A 172 5.36 -10.00 5.76
N ALA A 173 5.73 -10.21 4.49
CA ALA A 173 7.05 -10.67 4.09
C ALA A 173 8.18 -9.71 4.52
N ARG A 174 7.90 -8.41 4.46
CA ARG A 174 8.82 -7.33 4.83
C ARG A 174 9.42 -7.42 6.24
N HIS A 175 8.79 -8.19 7.14
CA HIS A 175 9.23 -8.36 8.52
C HIS A 175 10.34 -9.39 8.71
N TRP A 176 10.69 -10.17 7.68
CA TRP A 176 11.76 -11.17 7.79
C TRP A 176 12.70 -11.25 6.57
N TYR A 177 12.42 -10.52 5.48
CA TYR A 177 13.38 -10.28 4.40
C TYR A 177 13.05 -8.99 3.61
N PRO A 178 14.06 -8.31 3.04
CA PRO A 178 13.84 -7.14 2.20
C PRO A 178 13.26 -7.54 0.84
N CYS A 179 12.16 -6.92 0.41
CA CYS A 179 11.51 -7.23 -0.88
C CYS A 179 10.63 -6.11 -1.44
N PHE A 180 10.08 -6.31 -2.64
CA PHE A 180 8.96 -5.51 -3.16
C PHE A 180 7.66 -6.12 -2.64
N ASP A 181 7.15 -5.61 -1.53
CA ASP A 181 6.07 -6.26 -0.81
C ASP A 181 4.71 -5.72 -1.26
N SER A 182 4.39 -6.01 -2.53
CA SER A 182 3.13 -5.66 -3.19
C SER A 182 2.73 -6.74 -4.19
N PRO A 183 1.44 -7.13 -4.25
CA PRO A 183 0.97 -8.24 -5.08
C PRO A 183 1.05 -7.99 -6.60
N ASN A 184 1.29 -6.74 -7.03
CA ASN A 184 1.50 -6.40 -8.44
C ASN A 184 2.93 -6.70 -8.94
N GLU A 185 3.86 -7.05 -8.05
CA GLU A 185 5.21 -7.46 -8.39
C GLU A 185 5.31 -8.99 -8.44
N LYS A 186 5.87 -9.54 -9.53
CA LYS A 186 6.00 -10.98 -9.72
C LYS A 186 7.43 -11.32 -10.10
N PHE A 187 8.03 -12.23 -9.36
CA PHE A 187 9.41 -12.69 -9.57
C PHE A 187 9.50 -14.19 -9.34
N THR A 188 10.56 -14.79 -9.87
CA THR A 188 10.95 -16.16 -9.50
C THR A 188 11.70 -16.14 -8.18
N SER A 189 11.64 -17.21 -7.39
CA SER A 189 12.37 -17.27 -6.13
C SER A 189 13.05 -18.61 -5.89
N GLU A 190 14.14 -18.54 -5.14
CA GLU A 190 14.79 -19.69 -4.52
C GLU A 190 15.05 -19.40 -3.05
N ILE A 191 14.91 -20.41 -2.20
CA ILE A 191 15.13 -20.28 -0.76
C ILE A 191 16.01 -21.44 -0.31
N THR A 192 17.16 -21.11 0.28
CA THR A 192 17.99 -22.07 0.98
C THR A 192 17.89 -21.80 2.48
N CYS A 193 17.23 -22.70 3.20
CA CYS A 193 17.10 -22.63 4.65
C CYS A 193 18.10 -23.58 5.31
N ARG A 194 18.97 -23.04 6.19
CA ARG A 194 19.92 -23.82 6.99
C ARG A 194 19.31 -24.04 8.36
N VAL A 195 19.08 -25.31 8.70
CA VAL A 195 18.57 -25.72 10.01
C VAL A 195 19.70 -26.42 10.73
N SER A 196 20.04 -25.92 11.92
CA SER A 196 21.11 -26.44 12.79
C SER A 196 20.59 -26.86 14.15
#